data_AF-A0A1W9RRG0-F1
#
_entry.id   AF-A0A1W9RRG0-F1
#
_cell.length_a   1.000
_cell.length_b   1.000
_cell.length_c   1.000
_cell.angle_alpha   90.00
_cell.angle_beta   90.00
_cell.angle_gamma   90.00
#
_symmetry.space_group_name_H-M   'P 1'
#
loop_
_entity.id
_entity.type
_entity.pdbx_description
1 polymer ?
#
loop_
_entity_poly.entity_id
_entity_poly.type
_entity_poly.pdbx_seq_one_letter_code
_entity_poly.pdbx_strand_id
1 'polypeptide(L)'
;MAKTYKKRAEEIWELAEEEGKIHYDIGYRGGGIGINSRWLAFEIGGFVNEDYDPYYLEARLPRYFGAGCNYLGGGVRGAIFSSDFDDAIWEEYPKIAKLLYEIGKLVVKKYKEAEDSLNLEEYDIWGVEATERARQLGIVSAY
;
A
#
# COMPACT_ATOMS: atom_id res chain seq x y z
N MET A 1 19.38 -8.07 -10.64
CA MET A 1 19.11 -7.90 -9.19
C MET A 1 17.71 -7.37 -8.87
N ALA A 2 17.04 -6.57 -9.73
CA ALA A 2 15.69 -6.04 -9.46
C ALA A 2 14.56 -7.10 -9.44
N LYS A 3 14.69 -8.21 -10.18
CA LYS A 3 13.67 -9.27 -10.23
C LYS A 3 13.43 -9.97 -8.87
N THR A 4 14.35 -9.86 -7.92
CA THR A 4 14.29 -10.59 -6.65
C THR A 4 13.40 -9.90 -5.61
N TYR A 5 13.42 -8.57 -5.51
CA TYR A 5 12.64 -7.84 -4.50
C TYR A 5 11.15 -7.80 -4.84
N LYS A 6 10.81 -7.62 -6.12
CA LYS A 6 9.42 -7.67 -6.58
C LYS A 6 8.77 -9.02 -6.24
N LYS A 7 9.45 -10.12 -6.52
CA LYS A 7 8.95 -11.47 -6.18
C LYS A 7 8.79 -11.64 -4.67
N ARG A 8 9.75 -11.16 -3.87
CA ARG A 8 9.66 -11.19 -2.40
C ARG A 8 8.50 -10.35 -1.86
N ALA A 9 8.19 -9.21 -2.49
CA ALA A 9 7.04 -8.42 -2.13
C ALA A 9 5.73 -9.18 -2.38
N GLU A 10 5.64 -9.92 -3.50
CA GLU A 10 4.52 -10.82 -3.80
C GLU A 10 4.42 -11.96 -2.77
N GLU A 11 5.54 -12.61 -2.43
CA GLU A 11 5.61 -13.66 -1.41
C GLU A 11 5.19 -13.17 -0.01
N ILE A 12 5.64 -11.97 0.40
CA ILE A 12 5.22 -11.35 1.67
C ILE A 12 3.72 -11.06 1.66
N TRP A 13 3.19 -10.56 0.54
CA TRP A 13 1.78 -10.25 0.41
C TRP A 13 0.92 -11.52 0.54
N GLU A 14 1.29 -12.58 -0.19
CA GLU A 14 0.60 -13.88 -0.14
C GLU A 14 0.61 -14.45 1.29
N LEU A 15 1.77 -14.45 1.95
CA LEU A 15 1.88 -14.90 3.34
C LEU A 15 1.02 -14.05 4.29
N ALA A 16 1.02 -12.72 4.12
CA ALA A 16 0.20 -11.82 4.92
C ALA A 16 -1.31 -12.05 4.72
N GLU A 17 -1.74 -12.37 3.51
CA GLU A 17 -3.13 -12.76 3.21
C GLU A 17 -3.48 -14.08 3.89
N GLU A 18 -2.64 -15.11 3.75
CA GLU A 18 -2.82 -16.43 4.37
C GLU A 18 -2.94 -16.35 5.90
N GLU A 19 -2.15 -15.47 6.53
CA GLU A 19 -2.16 -15.27 7.98
C GLU A 19 -3.21 -14.26 8.50
N GLY A 20 -4.04 -13.70 7.60
CA GLY A 20 -5.06 -12.72 7.96
C GLY A 20 -4.50 -11.41 8.52
N LYS A 21 -3.33 -10.99 8.00
CA LYS A 21 -2.61 -9.77 8.42
C LYS A 21 -2.88 -8.57 7.53
N ILE A 22 -3.64 -8.76 6.45
CA ILE A 22 -4.09 -7.66 5.61
C ILE A 22 -5.37 -7.05 6.19
N HIS A 23 -5.37 -5.73 6.32
CA HIS A 23 -6.56 -4.95 6.58
C HIS A 23 -7.14 -4.42 5.26
N TYR A 24 -8.44 -4.61 5.07
CA TYR A 24 -9.19 -4.11 3.92
C TYR A 24 -10.31 -3.18 4.41
N ASP A 25 -10.29 -1.94 3.96
CA ASP A 25 -11.33 -0.94 4.14
C ASP A 25 -11.47 -0.14 2.84
N ILE A 26 -11.78 -0.81 1.73
CA ILE A 26 -12.00 -0.18 0.43
C ILE A 26 -13.49 -0.16 0.14
N GLY A 27 -14.02 1.03 -0.19
CA GLY A 27 -15.41 1.20 -0.59
C GLY A 27 -15.62 2.33 -1.58
N TYR A 28 -16.88 2.70 -1.77
CA TYR A 28 -17.31 3.73 -2.73
C TYR A 28 -16.70 5.12 -2.47
N ARG A 29 -16.26 5.40 -1.23
CA ARG A 29 -15.58 6.64 -0.82
C ARG A 29 -14.05 6.52 -0.78
N GLY A 30 -13.49 5.46 -1.34
CA GLY A 30 -12.07 5.16 -1.18
C GLY A 30 -11.81 4.37 0.10
N GLY A 31 -10.73 4.71 0.80
CA GLY A 31 -10.28 4.02 2.00
C GLY A 31 -8.88 3.43 1.83
N GLY A 32 -8.61 2.25 2.40
CA GLY A 32 -7.25 1.70 2.47
C GLY A 32 -7.17 0.17 2.45
N ILE A 33 -6.01 -0.31 2.02
CA ILE A 33 -5.59 -1.71 2.13
C ILE A 33 -4.14 -1.75 2.60
N GLY A 34 -3.79 -2.61 3.56
CA GLY A 34 -2.41 -2.67 4.02
C GLY A 34 -2.08 -3.84 4.92
N ILE A 35 -0.80 -4.19 4.97
CA ILE A 35 -0.25 -5.23 5.83
C ILE A 35 -0.12 -4.65 7.25
N ASN A 36 -0.50 -5.41 8.27
CA ASN A 36 -0.21 -5.05 9.66
C ASN A 36 1.31 -4.83 9.84
N SER A 37 1.71 -3.61 10.21
CA SER A 37 3.13 -3.24 10.20
C SER A 37 3.95 -3.92 11.28
N ARG A 38 3.34 -4.30 12.41
CA ARG A 38 4.02 -5.11 13.42
C ARG A 38 4.39 -6.47 12.84
N TRP A 39 3.45 -7.15 12.20
CA TRP A 39 3.75 -8.42 11.56
C TRP A 39 4.81 -8.24 10.46
N LEU A 40 4.63 -7.24 9.59
CA LEU A 40 5.59 -6.95 8.51
C LEU A 40 7.00 -6.71 9.05
N ALA A 41 7.11 -5.91 10.12
CA ALA A 41 8.37 -5.57 10.74
C ALA A 41 9.05 -6.72 11.47
N PHE A 42 8.40 -7.87 11.65
CA PHE A 42 9.03 -9.07 12.20
C PHE A 42 9.44 -10.04 11.09
N GLU A 43 8.67 -10.12 10.01
CA GLU A 43 8.94 -11.05 8.90
C GLU A 43 9.94 -10.52 7.88
N ILE A 44 9.96 -9.21 7.62
CA ILE A 44 10.63 -8.64 6.43
C ILE A 44 12.14 -8.94 6.35
N GLY A 45 12.86 -8.99 7.48
CA GLY A 45 14.28 -9.34 7.49
C GLY A 45 14.57 -10.77 7.05
N GLY A 46 13.66 -11.71 7.30
CA GLY A 46 13.77 -13.09 6.81
C GLY A 46 13.79 -13.16 5.27
N PHE A 47 13.06 -12.27 4.61
CA PHE A 47 13.03 -12.20 3.15
C PHE A 47 14.29 -11.57 2.55
N VAL A 48 15.07 -10.80 3.31
CA VAL A 48 16.29 -10.14 2.83
C VAL A 48 17.59 -10.70 3.43
N ASN A 49 17.50 -11.66 4.35
CA ASN A 49 18.61 -12.20 5.13
C ASN A 49 19.42 -11.05 5.77
N GLU A 50 18.74 -10.23 6.56
CA GLU A 50 19.30 -9.08 7.27
C GLU A 50 18.86 -9.08 8.72
N ASP A 51 19.82 -8.98 9.64
CA ASP A 51 19.56 -8.78 11.06
C ASP A 51 19.31 -7.29 11.32
N TYR A 52 18.24 -6.97 12.06
CA TYR A 52 17.79 -5.61 12.36
C TYR A 52 16.93 -5.65 13.63
N ASP A 53 16.63 -4.49 14.19
CA ASP A 53 15.66 -4.39 15.28
C ASP A 53 14.23 -4.25 14.72
N PRO A 54 13.37 -5.28 14.85
CA PRO A 54 12.01 -5.23 14.33
C PRO A 54 11.15 -4.18 15.03
N TYR A 55 11.42 -3.86 16.30
CA TYR A 55 10.68 -2.82 17.03
C TYR A 55 11.08 -1.42 16.56
N TYR A 56 12.36 -1.23 16.21
CA TYR A 56 12.83 0.01 15.61
C TYR A 56 12.15 0.29 14.27
N LEU A 57 11.98 -0.77 13.46
CA LEU A 57 11.27 -0.67 12.19
C LEU A 57 9.77 -0.43 12.40
N GLU A 58 9.09 -1.20 13.26
CA GLU A 58 7.66 -1.04 13.57
C GLU A 58 7.32 0.42 13.94
N ALA A 59 8.15 1.05 14.76
CA ALA A 59 7.95 2.44 15.22
C ALA A 59 8.00 3.49 14.10
N ARG A 60 8.51 3.14 12.92
CA ARG A 60 8.67 4.02 11.74
C ARG A 60 7.71 3.68 10.61
N LEU A 61 6.86 2.69 10.80
CA LEU A 61 5.82 2.34 9.85
C LEU A 61 4.47 2.87 10.34
N PRO A 62 3.55 3.24 9.43
CA PRO A 62 2.14 3.43 9.78
C PRO A 62 1.58 2.15 10.40
N ARG A 63 0.44 2.21 11.09
CA ARG A 63 -0.19 1.01 11.69
C ARG A 63 -0.42 -0.13 10.69
N TYR A 64 -0.78 0.23 9.45
CA TYR A 64 -0.88 -0.67 8.32
C TYR A 64 -0.07 -0.09 7.16
N PHE A 65 0.93 -0.83 6.69
CA PHE A 65 1.76 -0.44 5.55
C PHE A 65 1.08 -0.91 4.26
N GLY A 66 0.62 0.05 3.46
CA GLY A 66 -0.40 -0.22 2.46
C GLY A 66 -0.58 0.87 1.43
N ALA A 67 -1.73 0.88 0.77
CA ALA A 67 -2.17 1.96 -0.11
C ALA A 67 -3.53 2.47 0.31
N GLY A 68 -3.84 3.71 -0.06
CA GLY A 68 -5.16 4.29 0.14
C GLY A 68 -5.53 5.33 -0.90
N CYS A 69 -6.77 5.76 -0.86
CA CYS A 69 -7.23 6.94 -1.58
C CYS A 69 -8.25 7.71 -0.74
N ASN A 70 -8.21 9.04 -0.83
CA ASN A 70 -9.13 9.91 -0.12
C ASN A 70 -10.41 10.15 -0.93
N TYR A 71 -11.50 10.41 -0.22
CA TYR A 71 -12.73 10.93 -0.82
C TYR A 71 -12.61 12.43 -1.04
N LEU A 72 -12.80 12.89 -2.29
CA LEU A 72 -12.75 14.31 -2.65
C LEU A 72 -14.14 14.97 -2.62
N GLY A 73 -15.20 14.20 -2.39
CA GLY A 73 -16.58 14.68 -2.43
C GLY A 73 -17.23 14.45 -3.80
N GLY A 74 -18.57 14.54 -3.85
CA GLY A 74 -19.33 14.42 -5.10
C GLY A 74 -19.12 13.12 -5.89
N GLY A 75 -18.85 12.01 -5.21
CA GLY A 75 -18.56 10.72 -5.85
C GLY A 75 -17.10 10.53 -6.29
N VAL A 76 -16.27 11.57 -6.14
CA VAL A 76 -14.89 11.58 -6.63
C VAL A 76 -13.93 11.00 -5.59
N ARG A 77 -13.10 10.05 -6.02
CA ARG A 77 -11.98 9.52 -5.25
C ARG A 77 -10.67 10.10 -5.78
N GLY A 78 -9.71 10.31 -4.89
CA GLY A 78 -8.40 10.84 -5.24
C GLY A 78 -7.49 9.82 -5.93
N ALA A 79 -6.27 10.29 -6.21
CA ALA A 79 -5.16 9.45 -6.58
C ALA A 79 -4.85 8.42 -5.49
N ILE A 80 -4.55 7.19 -5.91
CA ILE A 80 -4.09 6.13 -5.01
C ILE A 80 -2.66 6.46 -4.61
N PHE A 81 -2.39 6.48 -3.31
CA PHE A 81 -1.05 6.69 -2.76
C PHE A 81 -0.61 5.46 -1.96
N SER A 82 0.67 5.16 -1.98
CA SER A 82 1.28 4.17 -1.10
C SER A 82 1.62 4.80 0.24
N SER A 83 1.71 3.98 1.27
CA SER A 83 2.43 4.29 2.50
C SER A 83 3.87 4.60 2.16
N ASP A 84 4.42 5.56 2.88
CA ASP A 84 5.84 5.86 2.89
C ASP A 84 6.44 5.47 4.24
N PHE A 85 7.76 5.55 4.36
CA PHE A 85 8.49 5.25 5.57
C PHE A 85 9.67 6.21 5.75
N ASP A 86 10.20 6.27 6.97
CA ASP A 86 11.29 7.17 7.34
C ASP A 86 12.55 6.96 6.47
N ASP A 87 13.13 8.06 5.97
CA ASP A 87 14.34 8.06 5.15
C ASP A 87 15.53 7.39 5.86
N ALA A 88 15.58 7.42 7.20
CA ALA A 88 16.60 6.74 7.98
C ALA A 88 16.69 5.23 7.69
N ILE A 89 15.58 4.60 7.30
CA ILE A 89 15.54 3.17 6.96
C ILE A 89 16.38 2.89 5.68
N TRP A 90 16.48 3.84 4.75
CA TRP A 90 17.35 3.70 3.57
C TRP A 90 18.83 3.66 3.92
N GLU A 91 19.24 4.39 4.95
CA GLU A 91 20.63 4.45 5.40
C GLU A 91 20.98 3.25 6.29
N GLU A 92 20.10 2.91 7.24
CA GLU A 92 20.35 1.87 8.23
C GLU A 92 20.10 0.46 7.72
N TYR A 93 19.03 0.27 6.93
CA TYR A 93 18.56 -1.05 6.46
C TYR A 93 18.23 -1.05 4.95
N PRO A 94 19.22 -0.83 4.07
CA PRO A 94 18.99 -0.58 2.65
C PRO A 94 18.32 -1.72 1.88
N LYS A 95 18.41 -2.98 2.33
CA LYS A 95 17.67 -4.08 1.65
C LYS A 95 16.22 -4.13 2.10
N ILE A 96 15.96 -3.91 3.39
CA ILE A 96 14.61 -3.74 3.94
C ILE A 96 13.92 -2.56 3.25
N ALA A 97 14.57 -1.41 3.15
CA ALA A 97 14.04 -0.23 2.45
C ALA A 97 13.65 -0.54 0.99
N LYS A 98 14.52 -1.25 0.25
CA LYS A 98 14.22 -1.70 -1.12
C LYS A 98 13.01 -2.63 -1.17
N LEU A 99 12.85 -3.51 -0.19
CA LEU A 99 11.70 -4.42 -0.13
C LEU A 99 10.41 -3.68 0.23
N LEU A 100 10.44 -2.79 1.23
CA LEU A 100 9.32 -1.91 1.58
C LEU A 100 8.87 -1.06 0.39
N TYR A 101 9.82 -0.53 -0.38
CA TYR A 101 9.53 0.23 -1.60
C TYR A 101 8.81 -0.61 -2.67
N GLU A 102 9.24 -1.86 -2.89
CA GLU A 102 8.55 -2.77 -3.81
C GLU A 102 7.18 -3.23 -3.27
N ILE A 103 7.05 -3.41 -1.95
CA ILE A 103 5.74 -3.63 -1.30
C ILE A 103 4.84 -2.41 -1.53
N GLY A 104 5.33 -1.18 -1.35
CA GLY A 104 4.60 0.06 -1.61
C GLY A 104 4.02 0.14 -3.04
N LYS A 105 4.79 -0.30 -4.03
CA LYS A 105 4.28 -0.40 -5.42
C LYS A 105 3.24 -1.50 -5.59
N LEU A 106 3.45 -2.66 -4.96
CA LEU A 106 2.54 -3.79 -5.03
C LEU A 106 1.19 -3.45 -4.41
N VAL A 107 1.17 -2.78 -3.25
CA VAL A 107 -0.09 -2.44 -2.55
C VAL A 107 -0.93 -1.43 -3.33
N VAL A 108 -0.33 -0.52 -4.11
CA VAL A 108 -1.07 0.36 -5.04
C VAL A 108 -1.76 -0.46 -6.13
N LYS A 109 -1.05 -1.46 -6.68
CA LYS A 109 -1.63 -2.39 -7.66
C LYS A 109 -2.79 -3.19 -7.04
N LYS A 110 -2.60 -3.74 -5.84
CA LYS A 110 -3.61 -4.51 -5.10
C LYS A 110 -4.84 -3.66 -4.74
N TYR A 111 -4.63 -2.40 -4.36
CA TYR A 111 -5.73 -1.45 -4.14
C TYR A 111 -6.57 -1.29 -5.40
N LYS A 112 -5.93 -1.07 -6.56
CA LYS A 112 -6.63 -0.91 -7.82
C LYS A 112 -7.44 -2.16 -8.18
N GLU A 113 -6.84 -3.35 -8.05
CA GLU A 113 -7.54 -4.62 -8.28
C GLU A 113 -8.76 -4.78 -7.36
N ALA A 114 -8.64 -4.40 -6.09
CA ALA A 114 -9.75 -4.45 -5.14
C ALA A 114 -10.84 -3.42 -5.45
N GLU A 115 -10.48 -2.20 -5.85
CA GLU A 115 -11.45 -1.18 -6.23
C GLU A 115 -12.18 -1.52 -7.53
N ASP A 116 -11.47 -2.03 -8.55
CA ASP A 116 -12.05 -2.46 -9.82
C ASP A 116 -13.09 -3.58 -9.61
N SER A 117 -12.95 -4.37 -8.55
CA SER A 117 -13.93 -5.41 -8.17
C SER A 117 -15.25 -4.88 -7.59
N LEU A 118 -15.32 -3.58 -7.25
CA LEU A 118 -16.51 -2.95 -6.67
C LEU A 118 -17.57 -2.53 -7.70
N ASN A 119 -17.30 -2.66 -9.02
CA ASN A 119 -18.25 -2.32 -10.10
C ASN A 119 -18.90 -0.93 -9.97
N LEU A 120 -18.09 0.09 -9.65
CA LEU A 120 -18.58 1.44 -9.28
C LEU A 120 -19.23 2.21 -10.45
N GLU A 121 -18.94 1.83 -11.69
CA GLU A 121 -19.55 2.40 -12.91
C GLU A 121 -21.06 2.24 -12.97
N GLU A 122 -21.62 1.22 -12.30
CA GLU A 122 -23.06 0.98 -12.25
C GLU A 122 -23.81 2.03 -11.40
N TYR A 123 -23.11 2.71 -10.49
CA TYR A 123 -23.71 3.57 -9.47
C TYR A 123 -23.43 5.06 -9.65
N ASP A 124 -22.29 5.44 -10.27
CA ASP A 124 -21.90 6.85 -10.44
C ASP A 124 -20.92 7.06 -11.61
N ILE A 125 -21.44 7.09 -12.84
CA ILE A 125 -20.64 7.27 -14.07
C ILE A 125 -19.85 8.59 -14.07
N TRP A 126 -20.43 9.68 -13.57
CA TRP A 126 -19.77 10.99 -13.51
C TRP A 126 -18.66 11.03 -12.46
N GLY A 127 -18.88 10.39 -11.30
CA GLY A 127 -17.87 10.22 -10.26
C GLY A 127 -16.69 9.37 -10.73
N VAL A 128 -16.92 8.39 -11.61
CA VAL A 128 -15.85 7.56 -12.21
C VAL A 128 -14.96 8.40 -13.13
N GLU A 129 -15.52 9.13 -14.10
CA GLU A 129 -14.71 9.98 -15.00
C GLU A 129 -13.90 11.04 -14.24
N ALA A 130 -14.53 11.69 -13.25
CA ALA A 130 -13.86 12.65 -12.40
C ALA A 130 -12.76 12.01 -11.52
N THR A 131 -12.97 10.78 -11.04
CA THR A 131 -11.97 9.99 -10.29
C THR A 131 -10.77 9.65 -11.18
N GLU A 132 -11.00 9.20 -12.41
CA GLU A 132 -9.93 8.94 -13.37
C GLU A 132 -9.12 10.20 -13.65
N ARG A 133 -9.80 11.34 -13.81
CA ARG A 133 -9.14 12.62 -14.04
C ARG A 133 -8.32 13.06 -12.82
N ALA A 134 -8.88 12.94 -11.61
CA ALA A 134 -8.18 13.22 -10.37
C ALA A 134 -6.90 12.38 -10.23
N ARG A 135 -6.97 11.08 -10.59
CA ARG A 135 -5.83 10.17 -10.61
C ARG A 135 -4.76 10.57 -11.61
N GLN A 136 -5.15 10.90 -12.84
CA GLN A 136 -4.21 11.37 -13.87
C GLN A 136 -3.46 12.63 -13.44
N LEU A 137 -4.13 13.50 -12.68
CA LEU A 137 -3.56 14.74 -12.15
C LEU A 137 -2.80 14.55 -10.82
N GLY A 138 -2.83 13.35 -10.22
CA GLY A 138 -2.17 13.06 -8.94
C GLY A 138 -2.83 13.74 -7.73
N ILE A 139 -4.13 14.09 -7.82
CA ILE A 139 -4.83 14.79 -6.73
C ILE A 139 -5.16 13.81 -5.62
N VAL A 140 -4.42 13.86 -4.52
CA VAL A 140 -4.62 12.99 -3.35
C VAL A 140 -5.55 13.59 -2.28
N SER A 141 -5.80 14.91 -2.30
CA SER A 141 -6.59 15.65 -1.30
C SER A 141 -7.37 16.79 -1.97
N ALA A 142 -8.52 17.15 -1.41
CA ALA A 142 -9.33 18.30 -1.83
C ALA A 142 -8.87 19.64 -1.20
N TYR A 143 -7.93 19.55 -0.26
CA TYR A 143 -7.23 20.66 0.39
C TYR A 143 -5.77 20.68 -0.07
#